data_AF-A0A2E0X603-F1
#
_entry.id   AF-A0A2E0X603-F1
#
_cell.length_a   1.000
_cell.length_b   1.000
_cell.length_c   1.000
_cell.angle_alpha   90.00
_cell.angle_beta   90.00
_cell.angle_gamma   90.00
#
_symmetry.space_group_name_H-M   'P 1'
#
loop_
_entity.id
_entity.type
_entity.pdbx_description
1 polymer ?
#
loop_
_entity_poly.entity_id
_entity_poly.type
_entity_poly.pdbx_seq_one_letter_code
_entity_poly.pdbx_strand_id
1 'polypeptide(L)'
;MLVEEYRSLNALLLFRLSALDRRLPASVGFMAAAVAATLSLPIESRIAVLILTPSAVLWMVRTTIQHAMAKEDHLRRIAEIEVLINELAGRDLLAFQSQHPNRAAATAGRSGTATVIATAAGAVLLLVLCLVLFSLDTGPFPYGLYLGYVGLIAADVVLGPMRLSRYSYAKRPKFLEASR
;
A
#
# COMPACT_ATOMS: atom_id res chain seq x y z
N MET A 1 7.88 19.08 24.48
CA MET A 1 8.18 17.76 23.89
C MET A 1 7.04 17.24 23.02
N LEU A 2 5.79 17.17 23.51
CA LEU A 2 4.62 16.70 22.74
C LEU A 2 4.33 17.51 21.45
N VAL A 3 4.53 18.83 21.47
CA VAL A 3 4.35 19.69 20.27
C VAL A 3 5.41 19.42 19.20
N GLU A 4 6.64 19.06 19.61
CA GLU A 4 7.73 18.67 18.70
C GLU A 4 7.42 17.31 18.07
N GLU A 5 6.94 16.34 18.87
CA GLU A 5 6.47 15.04 18.40
C GLU A 5 5.32 15.21 17.40
N TYR A 6 4.33 16.07 17.70
CA TYR A 6 3.24 16.41 16.80
C TYR A 6 3.74 17.00 15.47
N ARG A 7 4.64 17.99 15.50
CA ARG A 7 5.22 18.59 14.28
C ARG A 7 5.99 17.56 13.44
N SER A 8 6.80 16.73 14.10
CA SER A 8 7.57 15.68 13.41
C SER A 8 6.67 14.63 12.76
N LEU A 9 5.61 14.19 13.45
CA LEU A 9 4.63 13.25 12.91
C LEU A 9 3.82 13.85 11.77
N ASN A 10 3.45 15.13 11.85
CA ASN A 10 2.73 15.81 10.78
C ASN A 10 3.62 15.97 9.52
N ALA A 11 4.90 16.33 9.70
CA ALA A 11 5.86 16.40 8.59
C ALA A 11 6.05 15.02 7.92
N LEU A 12 6.18 13.97 8.73
CA LEU A 12 6.35 12.59 8.24
C LEU A 12 5.07 12.08 7.54
N LEU A 13 3.89 12.47 8.03
CA LEU A 13 2.62 12.18 7.40
C LEU A 13 2.49 12.84 6.03
N LEU A 14 2.81 14.13 5.92
CA LEU A 14 2.81 14.87 4.64
C LEU A 14 3.79 14.25 3.64
N PHE A 15 4.99 13.88 4.09
CA PHE A 15 5.95 13.16 3.26
C PHE A 15 5.36 11.85 2.73
N ARG A 16 4.73 11.04 3.60
CA ARG A 16 4.12 9.76 3.19
C ARG A 16 2.90 9.93 2.29
N LEU A 17 2.09 10.97 2.49
CA LEU A 17 0.99 11.32 1.60
C LEU A 17 1.51 11.60 0.19
N SER A 18 2.53 12.46 0.07
CA SER A 18 3.16 12.75 -1.23
C SER A 18 3.76 11.49 -1.89
N ALA A 19 4.35 10.60 -1.08
CA ALA A 19 4.90 9.34 -1.58
C ALA A 19 3.79 8.38 -2.04
N LEU A 20 2.64 8.37 -1.38
CA LEU A 20 1.49 7.54 -1.74
C LEU A 20 0.82 8.03 -3.02
N ASP A 21 0.68 9.35 -3.20
CA ASP A 21 0.14 9.93 -4.43
C ASP A 21 1.01 9.61 -5.66
N ARG A 22 2.34 9.55 -5.48
CA ARG A 22 3.28 9.17 -6.54
C ARG A 22 3.25 7.67 -6.90
N ARG A 23 2.66 6.81 -6.07
CA ARG A 23 2.61 5.36 -6.33
C ARG A 23 1.64 4.98 -7.44
N LEU A 24 0.53 5.72 -7.61
CA LEU A 24 -0.41 5.47 -8.71
C LEU A 24 0.23 5.74 -10.09
N PRO A 25 0.86 6.90 -10.34
CA PRO A 25 1.61 7.10 -11.58
C PRO A 25 2.75 6.08 -11.75
N ALA A 26 3.45 5.72 -10.67
CA ALA A 26 4.51 4.73 -10.73
C ALA A 26 3.98 3.33 -11.11
N SER A 27 2.83 2.91 -10.61
CA SER A 27 2.23 1.62 -10.95
C SER A 27 1.76 1.59 -12.39
N VAL A 28 1.15 2.67 -12.88
CA VAL A 28 0.77 2.81 -14.30
C VAL A 28 2.01 2.79 -15.20
N GLY A 29 3.06 3.52 -14.83
CA GLY A 29 4.33 3.55 -15.56
C GLY A 29 5.00 2.18 -15.61
N PHE A 30 5.00 1.45 -14.48
CA PHE A 30 5.51 0.09 -14.43
C PHE A 30 4.71 -0.86 -15.34
N MET A 31 3.37 -0.77 -15.32
CA MET A 31 2.52 -1.56 -16.21
C MET A 31 2.82 -1.28 -17.68
N ALA A 32 2.89 0.00 -18.06
CA ALA A 32 3.22 0.40 -19.43
C ALA A 32 4.61 -0.10 -19.85
N ALA A 33 5.61 0.01 -18.96
CA ALA A 33 6.96 -0.47 -19.21
C ALA A 33 7.01 -2.00 -19.36
N ALA A 34 6.30 -2.75 -18.53
CA ALA A 34 6.22 -4.20 -18.62
C ALA A 34 5.58 -4.66 -19.94
N VAL A 35 4.49 -4.00 -20.36
CA VAL A 35 3.84 -4.26 -21.65
C VAL A 35 4.80 -3.95 -22.80
N ALA A 36 5.40 -2.75 -22.81
CA ALA A 36 6.31 -2.32 -23.87
C ALA A 36 7.56 -3.23 -23.97
N ALA A 37 8.15 -3.60 -22.83
CA ALA A 37 9.29 -4.51 -22.77
C ALA A 37 8.94 -5.88 -23.35
N THR A 38 7.78 -6.44 -22.98
CA THR A 38 7.38 -7.77 -23.46
C THR A 38 7.12 -7.76 -24.97
N LEU A 39 6.56 -6.68 -25.52
CA LEU A 39 6.28 -6.55 -26.95
C LEU A 39 7.54 -6.25 -27.79
N SER A 40 8.50 -5.51 -27.25
CA SER A 40 9.72 -5.09 -27.96
C SER A 40 10.83 -6.13 -27.95
N LEU A 41 10.85 -7.04 -26.97
CA LEU A 41 11.92 -8.02 -26.82
C LEU A 41 11.79 -9.21 -27.79
N PRO A 42 12.92 -9.80 -28.24
CA PRO A 42 12.95 -11.10 -28.90
C PRO A 42 12.37 -12.20 -27.99
N ILE A 43 11.73 -13.20 -28.59
CA ILE A 43 11.04 -14.33 -27.90
C ILE A 43 11.91 -14.96 -26.81
N GLU A 44 13.19 -15.22 -27.09
CA GLU A 44 14.12 -15.83 -26.15
C GLU A 44 14.29 -15.03 -24.84
N SER A 45 14.19 -13.70 -24.92
CA SER A 45 14.34 -12.80 -23.77
C SER A 45 13.02 -12.41 -23.10
N ARG A 46 11.86 -12.67 -23.74
CA ARG A 46 10.53 -12.40 -23.17
C ARG A 46 10.28 -13.21 -21.92
N ILE A 47 10.77 -14.45 -21.88
CA ILE A 47 10.63 -15.35 -20.73
C ILE A 47 11.18 -14.71 -19.45
N ALA A 48 12.35 -14.04 -19.53
CA ALA A 48 12.93 -13.36 -18.38
C ALA A 48 12.02 -12.24 -17.84
N VAL A 49 11.44 -11.44 -18.73
CA VAL A 49 10.49 -10.38 -18.36
C VAL A 49 9.21 -10.96 -17.78
N LEU A 50 8.66 -12.03 -18.37
CA LEU A 50 7.45 -12.69 -17.91
C LEU A 50 7.64 -13.36 -16.53
N ILE A 51 8.83 -13.86 -16.22
CA ILE A 51 9.15 -14.41 -14.88
C ILE A 51 9.31 -13.30 -13.83
N LEU A 52 10.02 -12.23 -14.19
CA LEU A 52 10.34 -11.13 -13.25
C LEU A 52 9.13 -10.22 -12.97
N THR A 53 8.25 -10.01 -13.95
CA THR A 53 7.12 -9.08 -13.82
C THR A 53 6.19 -9.44 -12.66
N PRO A 54 5.71 -10.69 -12.49
CA PRO A 54 4.87 -11.05 -11.34
C PRO A 54 5.53 -10.76 -9.98
N SER A 55 6.83 -11.02 -9.83
CA SER A 55 7.56 -10.72 -8.58
C SER A 55 7.64 -9.21 -8.30
N ALA A 56 7.91 -8.41 -9.32
CA ALA A 56 7.94 -6.95 -9.20
C ALA A 56 6.54 -6.38 -8.88
N VAL A 57 5.48 -6.93 -9.48
CA VAL A 57 4.08 -6.60 -9.16
C VAL A 57 3.77 -6.89 -7.70
N LEU A 58 4.16 -8.08 -7.21
CA LEU A 58 3.94 -8.45 -5.81
C LEU A 58 4.60 -7.44 -4.86
N TRP A 59 5.87 -7.11 -5.12
CA TRP A 59 6.63 -6.17 -4.32
C TRP A 59 5.99 -4.77 -4.32
N MET A 60 5.54 -4.28 -5.48
CA MET A 60 4.86 -3.00 -5.62
C MET A 60 3.56 -2.95 -4.80
N VAL A 61 2.74 -4.00 -4.86
CA VAL A 61 1.49 -4.09 -4.09
C VAL A 61 1.78 -4.15 -2.59
N ARG A 62 2.71 -5.02 -2.16
CA ARG A 62 3.08 -5.17 -0.74
C ARG A 62 3.57 -3.85 -0.14
N THR A 63 4.47 -3.16 -0.83
CA THR A 63 4.95 -1.86 -0.33
C THR A 63 3.82 -0.82 -0.31
N THR A 64 2.89 -0.85 -1.27
CA THR A 64 1.77 0.11 -1.29
C THR A 64 0.84 -0.10 -0.09
N ILE A 65 0.54 -1.35 0.25
CA ILE A 65 -0.24 -1.71 1.43
C ILE A 65 0.50 -1.29 2.71
N GLN A 66 1.80 -1.57 2.82
CA GLN A 66 2.61 -1.17 3.98
C GLN A 66 2.63 0.34 4.19
N HIS A 67 2.72 1.12 3.12
CA HIS A 67 2.65 2.58 3.20
C HIS A 67 1.25 3.07 3.63
N ALA A 68 0.19 2.42 3.15
CA ALA A 68 -1.18 2.73 3.58
C ALA A 68 -1.40 2.42 5.07
N MET A 69 -0.90 1.29 5.58
CA MET A 69 -0.94 0.94 7.00
C MET A 69 -0.16 1.95 7.86
N ALA A 70 1.08 2.27 7.47
CA ALA A 70 1.89 3.21 8.22
C ALA A 70 1.28 4.62 8.25
N LYS A 71 0.64 5.06 7.15
CA LYS A 71 -0.12 6.32 7.12
C LYS A 71 -1.24 6.31 8.15
N GLU A 72 -2.03 5.24 8.21
CA GLU A 72 -3.11 5.07 9.19
C GLU A 72 -2.59 5.11 10.62
N ASP A 73 -1.48 4.41 10.90
CA ASP A 73 -0.85 4.40 12.22
C ASP A 73 -0.43 5.81 12.67
N HIS A 74 0.14 6.62 11.76
CA HIS A 74 0.52 7.99 12.06
C HIS A 74 -0.69 8.90 12.28
N LEU A 75 -1.76 8.76 11.51
CA LEU A 75 -3.00 9.52 11.72
C LEU A 75 -3.59 9.27 13.10
N ARG A 76 -3.67 8.00 13.51
CA ARG A 76 -4.17 7.62 14.84
C ARG A 76 -3.29 8.18 15.94
N ARG A 77 -1.96 8.10 15.77
CA ARG A 77 -1.02 8.66 16.74
C ARG A 77 -1.13 10.18 16.89
N ILE A 78 -1.33 10.90 15.79
CA ILE A 78 -1.58 12.34 15.82
C ILE A 78 -2.87 12.64 16.59
N ALA A 79 -3.94 11.89 16.33
CA ALA A 79 -5.21 12.05 17.04
C ALA A 79 -5.07 11.80 18.56
N GLU A 80 -4.28 10.81 18.98
CA GLU A 80 -3.97 10.58 20.40
C GLU A 80 -3.27 11.79 21.04
N ILE A 81 -2.26 12.35 20.35
CA ILE A 81 -1.51 13.51 20.85
C ILE A 81 -2.40 14.75 20.92
N GLU A 82 -3.30 14.97 19.95
CA GLU A 82 -4.26 16.07 19.98
C GLU A 82 -5.17 16.01 21.20
N VAL A 83 -5.71 14.83 21.50
CA VAL A 83 -6.57 14.61 22.67
C VAL A 83 -5.78 14.91 23.95
N LEU A 84 -4.57 14.37 24.10
CA LEU A 84 -3.73 14.62 25.28
C LEU A 84 -3.38 16.10 25.44
N ILE A 85 -3.08 16.82 24.35
CA ILE A 85 -2.77 18.26 24.42
C ILE A 85 -4.01 19.06 24.83
N ASN A 86 -5.18 18.73 24.29
CA ASN A 86 -6.43 19.42 24.64
C ASN A 86 -6.82 19.17 26.10
N GLU A 87 -6.66 17.93 26.58
CA GLU A 87 -6.87 17.57 27.99
C GLU A 87 -5.92 18.34 28.92
N LEU A 88 -4.62 18.38 28.60
CA LEU A 88 -3.63 19.13 29.37
C LEU A 88 -3.90 20.65 29.38
N ALA A 89 -4.43 21.18 28.27
CA ALA A 89 -4.74 22.60 28.14
C ALA A 89 -6.10 22.98 28.73
N GLY A 90 -6.95 22.02 29.09
CA GLY A 90 -8.33 22.23 29.55
C GLY A 90 -9.24 22.88 28.51
N ARG A 91 -8.84 22.90 27.24
CA ARG A 91 -9.58 23.49 26.12
C ARG A 91 -9.15 22.84 24.80
N ASP A 92 -10.05 22.84 23.82
CA ASP A 92 -9.76 22.34 22.48
C ASP A 92 -8.82 23.29 21.72
N LEU A 93 -7.53 22.99 21.74
CA LEU A 93 -6.50 23.75 21.03
C LEU A 93 -6.24 23.18 19.62
N LEU A 94 -6.30 21.86 19.48
CA LEU A 94 -5.99 21.13 18.25
C LEU A 94 -7.16 20.23 17.87
N ALA A 95 -7.62 20.35 16.61
CA ALA A 95 -8.80 19.63 16.12
C ALA A 95 -8.57 18.91 14.78
N PHE A 96 -7.33 18.81 14.32
CA PHE A 96 -7.00 18.47 12.93
C PHE A 96 -7.40 17.04 12.55
N GLN A 97 -7.17 16.07 13.44
CA GLN A 97 -7.70 14.71 13.30
C GLN A 97 -8.90 14.42 14.21
N SER A 98 -8.98 15.06 15.38
CA SER A 98 -10.05 14.78 16.35
C SER A 98 -11.44 15.19 15.86
N GLN A 99 -11.56 16.21 15.02
CA GLN A 99 -12.83 16.64 14.42
C GLN A 99 -12.95 16.29 12.93
N HIS A 100 -12.00 15.53 12.37
CA HIS A 100 -12.01 15.23 10.95
C HIS A 100 -13.23 14.37 10.58
N PRO A 101 -14.06 14.75 9.58
CA PRO A 101 -15.33 14.07 9.26
C PRO A 101 -15.18 12.61 8.80
N ASN A 102 -13.95 12.13 8.63
CA ASN A 102 -13.63 10.77 8.17
C ASN A 102 -12.99 9.90 9.27
N ARG A 103 -13.17 10.23 10.56
CA ARG A 103 -12.48 9.65 11.72
C ARG A 103 -12.66 8.13 11.91
N ALA A 104 -13.66 7.50 11.26
CA ALA A 104 -14.08 6.13 11.61
C ALA A 104 -14.48 5.20 10.45
N ALA A 105 -14.55 5.64 9.19
CA ALA A 105 -15.23 4.84 8.17
C ALA A 105 -14.35 3.78 7.46
N ALA A 106 -13.04 3.98 7.37
CA ALA A 106 -12.13 3.02 6.71
C ALA A 106 -10.66 3.22 7.12
N THR A 107 -9.96 2.12 7.38
CA THR A 107 -8.50 2.04 7.52
C THR A 107 -7.79 2.65 6.30
N ALA A 108 -6.81 3.54 6.52
CA ALA A 108 -6.06 4.33 5.53
C ALA A 108 -6.83 5.50 4.87
N GLY A 109 -8.10 5.70 5.23
CA GLY A 109 -9.00 6.70 4.66
C GLY A 109 -9.38 6.42 3.20
N ARG A 110 -10.41 7.12 2.70
CA ARG A 110 -11.00 6.90 1.35
C ARG A 110 -9.95 6.91 0.22
N SER A 111 -9.01 7.84 0.26
CA SER A 111 -7.93 7.98 -0.73
C SER A 111 -6.89 6.85 -0.64
N GLY A 112 -6.48 6.45 0.57
CA GLY A 112 -5.50 5.37 0.74
C GLY A 112 -6.06 4.02 0.28
N THR A 113 -7.31 3.73 0.62
CA THR A 113 -8.02 2.52 0.17
C THR A 113 -8.19 2.51 -1.35
N ALA A 114 -8.59 3.64 -1.95
CA ALA A 114 -8.71 3.74 -3.40
C ALA A 114 -7.39 3.48 -4.12
N THR A 115 -6.28 4.03 -3.63
CA THR A 115 -4.94 3.78 -4.19
C THR A 115 -4.54 2.31 -4.10
N VAL A 116 -4.77 1.66 -2.95
CA VAL A 116 -4.47 0.24 -2.76
C VAL A 116 -5.31 -0.63 -3.68
N ILE A 117 -6.61 -0.37 -3.79
CA ILE A 117 -7.53 -1.11 -4.68
C ILE A 117 -7.12 -0.92 -6.14
N ALA A 118 -6.87 0.32 -6.59
CA ALA A 118 -6.47 0.59 -7.96
C ALA A 118 -5.14 -0.08 -8.31
N THR A 119 -4.16 -0.05 -7.39
CA THR A 119 -2.87 -0.73 -7.58
C THR A 119 -3.04 -2.25 -7.62
N ALA A 120 -3.88 -2.83 -6.75
CA ALA A 120 -4.16 -4.26 -6.73
C ALA A 120 -4.93 -4.72 -7.99
N ALA A 121 -5.90 -3.94 -8.46
CA ALA A 121 -6.64 -4.22 -9.69
C ALA A 121 -5.71 -4.18 -10.92
N GLY A 122 -4.87 -3.14 -11.03
CA GLY A 122 -3.87 -3.05 -12.10
C GLY A 122 -2.86 -4.19 -12.06
N ALA A 123 -2.42 -4.57 -10.86
CA ALA A 123 -1.57 -5.74 -10.64
C ALA A 123 -2.22 -7.04 -11.14
N VAL A 124 -3.48 -7.30 -10.79
CA VAL A 124 -4.22 -8.49 -11.26
C VAL A 124 -4.33 -8.51 -12.78
N LEU A 125 -4.67 -7.37 -13.41
CA LEU A 125 -4.73 -7.26 -14.88
C LEU A 125 -3.38 -7.57 -15.52
N LEU A 126 -2.28 -7.07 -14.95
CA LEU A 126 -0.94 -7.35 -15.46
C LEU A 126 -0.55 -8.82 -15.29
N LEU A 127 -0.94 -9.48 -14.19
CA LEU A 127 -0.73 -10.91 -14.00
C LEU A 127 -1.53 -11.75 -15.01
N VAL A 128 -2.78 -11.38 -15.29
CA VAL A 128 -3.59 -12.02 -16.34
C VAL A 128 -2.93 -11.85 -17.71
N LEU A 129 -2.44 -10.65 -18.02
CA LEU A 129 -1.70 -10.42 -19.26
C LEU A 129 -0.44 -11.28 -19.34
N CYS A 130 0.31 -11.41 -18.25
CA CYS A 130 1.48 -12.27 -18.17
C CYS A 130 1.14 -13.75 -18.43
N LEU A 131 -0.03 -14.23 -17.98
CA LEU A 131 -0.50 -15.59 -18.28
C LEU A 131 -0.86 -15.75 -19.76
N VAL A 132 -1.59 -14.78 -20.33
CA VAL A 132 -1.99 -14.81 -21.74
C VAL A 132 -0.76 -14.75 -22.66
N LEU A 133 0.22 -13.90 -22.36
CA LEU A 133 1.44 -13.81 -23.17
C LEU A 133 2.29 -15.07 -23.04
N PHE A 134 2.38 -15.65 -21.84
CA PHE A 134 3.13 -16.88 -21.62
C PHE A 134 2.45 -18.12 -22.24
N SER A 135 1.12 -18.16 -22.35
CA SER A 135 0.41 -19.27 -23.01
C SER A 135 0.60 -19.29 -24.53
N LEU A 136 0.96 -18.14 -25.12
CA LEU A 136 1.28 -18.00 -26.53
C LEU A 136 2.74 -18.35 -26.85
N ASP A 137 3.63 -18.36 -25.86
CA ASP A 137 5.03 -18.74 -26.02
C ASP A 137 5.19 -20.26 -25.84
N THR A 138 5.76 -20.93 -26.85
CA THR A 138 6.13 -22.36 -26.80
C THR A 138 7.48 -22.57 -26.13
N GLY A 139 7.66 -21.96 -24.96
CA GLY A 139 8.91 -22.01 -24.20
C GLY A 139 9.18 -23.39 -23.56
N PRO A 140 10.42 -23.64 -23.11
CA PRO A 140 10.80 -24.89 -22.44
C PRO A 140 10.23 -25.04 -21.03
N PHE A 141 9.64 -23.97 -20.47
CA PHE A 141 9.09 -23.97 -19.12
C PHE A 141 7.67 -24.54 -19.09
N PRO A 142 7.37 -25.50 -18.20
CA PRO A 142 6.04 -26.09 -18.13
C PRO A 142 5.02 -25.05 -17.65
N TYR A 143 4.00 -24.83 -18.47
CA TYR A 143 2.92 -23.86 -18.22
C TYR A 143 2.28 -24.01 -16.83
N GLY A 144 2.14 -25.25 -16.33
CA GLY A 144 1.58 -25.52 -15.01
C GLY A 144 2.39 -24.91 -13.85
N LEU A 145 3.73 -24.92 -13.92
CA LEU A 145 4.56 -24.30 -12.88
C LEU A 145 4.42 -22.78 -12.88
N TYR A 146 4.39 -22.18 -14.07
CA TYR A 146 4.21 -20.75 -14.22
C TYR A 146 2.82 -20.30 -13.74
N LEU A 147 1.77 -21.06 -14.08
CA LEU A 147 0.41 -20.82 -13.59
C LEU A 147 0.34 -20.91 -12.06
N GLY A 148 0.99 -21.91 -11.46
CA GLY A 148 1.10 -22.02 -10.00
C GLY A 148 1.81 -20.82 -9.36
N TYR A 149 2.94 -20.40 -9.93
CA TYR A 149 3.70 -19.22 -9.49
C TYR A 149 2.87 -17.93 -9.55
N VAL A 150 2.26 -17.65 -10.70
CA VAL A 150 1.39 -16.47 -10.88
C VAL A 150 0.15 -16.56 -9.99
N GLY A 151 -0.43 -17.76 -9.82
CA GLY A 151 -1.58 -17.99 -8.96
C GLY A 151 -1.30 -17.67 -7.48
N LEU A 152 -0.14 -18.08 -6.96
CA LEU A 152 0.30 -17.74 -5.59
C LEU A 152 0.47 -16.22 -5.42
N ILE A 153 1.05 -15.55 -6.42
CA ILE A 153 1.23 -14.10 -6.40
C ILE A 153 -0.12 -13.39 -6.46
N ALA A 154 -1.02 -13.82 -7.35
CA ALA A 154 -2.36 -13.26 -7.48
C ALA A 154 -3.14 -13.41 -6.16
N ALA A 155 -3.05 -14.57 -5.50
CA ALA A 155 -3.67 -14.80 -4.20
C ALA A 155 -3.17 -13.79 -3.15
N ASP A 156 -1.85 -13.56 -3.05
CA ASP A 156 -1.31 -12.58 -2.09
C ASP A 156 -1.70 -11.13 -2.43
N VAL A 157 -1.70 -10.78 -3.72
CA VAL A 157 -2.15 -9.46 -4.20
C VAL A 157 -3.61 -9.19 -3.85
N VAL A 158 -4.49 -10.19 -3.94
CA VAL A 158 -5.92 -10.07 -3.59
C VAL A 158 -6.14 -10.08 -2.09
N LEU A 159 -5.40 -10.91 -1.34
CA LEU A 159 -5.50 -10.98 0.12
C LEU A 159 -4.99 -9.70 0.80
N GLY A 160 -4.05 -9.00 0.18
CA GLY A 160 -3.45 -7.76 0.70
C GLY A 160 -4.47 -6.67 1.07
N PRO A 161 -5.31 -6.19 0.13
CA PRO A 161 -6.39 -5.25 0.41
C PRO A 161 -7.39 -5.75 1.45
N MET A 162 -7.68 -7.06 1.47
CA MET A 162 -8.57 -7.66 2.49
C MET A 162 -7.96 -7.63 3.89
N ARG A 163 -6.64 -7.81 4.01
CA ARG A 163 -5.93 -7.65 5.28
C ARG A 163 -5.91 -6.20 5.73
N LEU A 164 -5.76 -5.26 4.80
CA LEU A 164 -5.83 -3.84 5.10
C LEU A 164 -7.21 -3.42 5.61
N SER A 165 -8.29 -3.89 4.98
CA SER A 165 -9.66 -3.55 5.42
C SER A 165 -10.01 -4.13 6.80
N ARG A 166 -9.35 -5.22 7.20
CA ARG A 166 -9.47 -5.84 8.53
C ARG A 166 -8.45 -5.32 9.54
N TYR A 167 -7.54 -4.44 9.14
CA TYR A 167 -6.46 -3.97 10.01
C TYR A 167 -7.04 -3.08 11.11
N SER A 168 -6.97 -3.54 12.36
CA SER A 168 -7.32 -2.72 13.52
C SER A 168 -6.03 -2.28 14.20
N TYR A 169 -5.84 -0.97 14.36
CA TYR A 169 -4.74 -0.43 15.15
C TYR A 169 -4.89 -0.90 16.60
N ALA A 170 -4.06 -1.86 16.98
CA ALA A 170 -3.97 -2.35 18.34
C ALA A 170 -2.70 -1.80 18.98
N LYS A 171 -2.78 -0.63 19.62
CA LYS A 171 -1.73 -0.23 20.57
C LYS A 171 -2.34 0.37 21.83
N ARG A 172 -2.12 -0.34 22.95
CA ARG A 172 -2.35 0.16 24.31
C ARG A 172 -1.38 1.31 24.58
N PRO A 173 -1.83 2.45 25.11
CA PRO A 173 -0.95 3.54 25.51
C PRO A 173 -0.08 3.10 26.70
N LYS A 174 1.21 2.84 26.46
CA LYS A 174 2.21 2.61 27.52
C LYS A 174 2.52 3.88 28.36
N PHE A 175 1.98 5.03 27.98
CA PHE A 175 2.29 6.31 28.63
C PHE A 175 1.51 6.53 29.94
N LEU A 176 0.51 5.71 30.24
CA LEU A 176 -0.23 5.78 31.53
C LEU A 176 0.38 4.91 32.64
N GLU A 177 1.41 4.11 32.35
CA GLU A 177 2.10 3.29 33.36
C GLU A 177 3.28 4.01 34.03
N ALA A 178 3.73 5.15 33.50
CA ALA A 178 4.88 5.89 34.04
C ALA A 178 4.50 6.97 35.08
N SER A 179 3.23 7.07 35.49
CA SER A 179 2.75 8.07 36.45
C SER A 179 2.01 7.45 37.66
N ARG A 180 2.37 6.23 38.06
CA ARG A 180 1.95 5.64 39.34
C ARG A 180 3.14 5.31 40.21
#